data_AF-A0A2V8IBN6-F1
#
_entry.id   AF-A0A2V8IBN6-F1
#
_cell.length_a   1.000
_cell.length_b   1.000
_cell.length_c   1.000
_cell.angle_alpha   90.00
_cell.angle_beta   90.00
_cell.angle_gamma   90.00
#
_symmetry.space_group_name_H-M   'P 1'
#
loop_
_entity.id
_entity.type
_entity.pdbx_description
1 polymer ?
#
loop_
_entity_poly.entity_id
_entity_poly.type
_entity_poly.pdbx_seq_one_letter_code
_entity_poly.pdbx_strand_id
1 'polypeptide(L)'
;TAIQRSALTLAESANLLMMPGRARDQDKWMTDARLLLDAGNLAFKAAKAKDFDALVALNEQLVAACTTCHQDYRPNYRRRR
;
A
#
# COMPACT_ATOMS: atom_id res chain seq x y z
N THR A 1 -10.87 12.52 -9.97
CA THR A 1 -11.79 11.40 -10.29
C THR A 1 -11.72 10.34 -9.18
N ALA A 2 -12.69 9.42 -9.07
CA ALA A 2 -12.81 8.49 -7.92
C ALA A 2 -11.53 7.67 -7.66
N ILE A 3 -10.89 7.15 -8.71
CA ILE A 3 -9.64 6.38 -8.61
C ILE A 3 -8.51 7.21 -7.97
N GLN A 4 -8.38 8.49 -8.33
CA GLN A 4 -7.37 9.38 -7.72
C GLN A 4 -7.61 9.52 -6.20
N ARG A 5 -8.87 9.66 -5.77
CA ARG A 5 -9.21 9.77 -4.34
C ARG A 5 -8.87 8.47 -3.60
N SER A 6 -9.26 7.32 -4.15
CA SER A 6 -8.95 6.02 -3.56
C SER A 6 -7.44 5.76 -3.45
N ALA A 7 -6.67 6.09 -4.50
CA ALA A 7 -5.22 5.95 -4.47
C ALA A 7 -4.56 6.85 -3.41
N LEU A 8 -5.03 8.10 -3.30
CA LEU A 8 -4.56 9.01 -2.25
C LEU A 8 -4.93 8.51 -0.85
N THR A 9 -6.15 8.00 -0.66
CA THR A 9 -6.56 7.39 0.62
C THR A 9 -5.65 6.22 1.01
N LEU A 10 -5.24 5.37 0.05
CA LEU A 10 -4.29 4.29 0.32
C LEU A 10 -2.92 4.82 0.75
N ALA A 11 -2.38 5.80 0.02
CA ALA A 11 -1.10 6.43 0.35
C ALA A 11 -1.12 7.07 1.75
N GLU A 12 -2.17 7.83 2.07
CA GLU A 12 -2.26 8.47 3.40
C GLU A 12 -2.52 7.46 4.52
N SER A 13 -3.22 6.36 4.25
CA SER A 13 -3.37 5.28 5.22
C SER A 13 -2.02 4.67 5.60
N ALA A 14 -1.09 4.56 4.65
CA ALA A 14 0.26 4.10 4.93
C ALA A 14 1.03 5.06 5.86
N ASN A 15 0.90 6.38 5.67
CA ASN A 15 1.45 7.37 6.60
C ASN A 15 0.89 7.18 8.01
N LEU A 16 -0.42 6.96 8.13
CA LEU A 16 -1.07 6.71 9.40
C LEU A 16 -0.55 5.45 10.10
N LEU A 17 -0.22 4.39 9.36
CA LEU A 17 0.34 3.15 9.92
C LEU A 17 1.76 3.35 10.46
N MET A 18 2.50 4.34 9.95
CA MET A 18 3.87 4.66 10.35
C MET A 18 3.96 5.68 11.49
N MET A 19 2.84 6.24 11.94
CA MET A 19 2.84 7.22 13.04
C MET A 19 3.28 6.59 14.38
N PRO A 20 3.90 7.38 15.27
CA PRO A 20 4.18 6.96 16.64
C PRO A 20 2.92 6.43 17.34
N GLY A 21 3.05 5.29 18.03
CA GLY A 21 1.94 4.63 18.74
C GLY A 21 0.99 3.81 17.86
N ARG A 22 1.18 3.81 16.53
CA ARG A 22 0.41 2.95 15.60
C ARG A 22 1.25 1.84 14.98
N ALA A 23 2.54 2.09 14.79
CA ALA A 23 3.46 1.08 14.30
C ALA A 23 3.58 -0.09 15.29
N ARG A 24 3.53 -1.33 14.79
CA ARG A 24 3.69 -2.53 15.62
C ARG A 24 5.13 -2.78 16.03
N ASP A 25 6.05 -2.42 15.15
CA ASP A 25 7.49 -2.41 15.35
C ASP A 25 8.11 -1.33 14.45
N GLN A 26 9.41 -1.12 14.61
CA GLN A 26 10.17 -0.13 13.83
C GLN A 26 10.94 -0.74 12.66
N ASP A 27 10.68 -2.00 12.32
CA ASP A 27 11.46 -2.75 11.35
C ASP A 27 10.61 -3.12 10.13
N LYS A 28 10.14 -4.36 10.06
CA LYS A 28 9.40 -4.86 8.90
C LYS A 28 8.03 -4.20 8.75
N TRP A 29 7.36 -3.82 9.85
CA TRP A 29 6.12 -3.03 9.76
C TRP A 29 6.33 -1.73 9.00
N MET A 30 7.41 -1.01 9.33
CA MET A 30 7.71 0.28 8.71
C MET A 30 8.14 0.13 7.25
N THR A 31 8.89 -0.93 6.95
CA THR A 31 9.31 -1.25 5.58
C THR A 31 8.11 -1.58 4.71
N ASP A 32 7.20 -2.44 5.18
CA ASP A 32 6.03 -2.84 4.39
C ASP A 32 4.99 -1.71 4.29
N ALA A 33 4.88 -0.85 5.31
CA ALA A 33 4.04 0.35 5.24
C ALA A 33 4.58 1.37 4.22
N ARG A 34 5.91 1.54 4.11
CA ARG A 34 6.52 2.36 3.05
C ARG A 34 6.22 1.80 1.66
N LEU A 35 6.24 0.48 1.49
CA LEU A 35 5.88 -0.16 0.23
C LEU A 35 4.43 0.18 -0.20
N LEU A 36 3.49 0.23 0.75
CA LEU A 36 2.11 0.67 0.50
C LEU A 36 2.03 2.15 0.13
N LEU A 37 2.80 3.01 0.83
CA LEU A 37 2.88 4.44 0.51
C LEU A 37 3.37 4.66 -0.93
N ASP A 38 4.44 3.98 -1.32
CA ASP A 38 5.04 4.11 -2.65
C ASP A 38 4.08 3.63 -3.74
N ALA A 39 3.46 2.46 -3.58
CA ALA A 39 2.47 1.94 -4.51
C ALA A 39 1.24 2.86 -4.62
N GLY A 40 0.74 3.38 -3.50
CA GLY A 40 -0.37 4.34 -3.46
C GLY A 40 -0.03 5.65 -4.18
N ASN A 41 1.18 6.17 -4.00
CA ASN A 41 1.67 7.37 -4.67
C ASN A 41 1.82 7.17 -6.19
N LEU A 42 2.33 6.03 -6.63
CA LEU A 42 2.41 5.68 -8.05
C LEU A 42 1.01 5.57 -8.66
N ALA A 43 0.07 4.91 -7.98
CA ALA A 43 -1.31 4.80 -8.42
C ALA A 43 -1.99 6.18 -8.48
N PHE A 44 -1.72 7.07 -7.52
CA PHE A 44 -2.25 8.42 -7.53
C PHE A 44 -1.73 9.22 -8.72
N LYS A 45 -0.43 9.13 -9.02
CA LYS A 45 0.19 9.79 -10.19
C LYS A 45 -0.41 9.28 -11.50
N ALA A 46 -0.51 7.96 -11.68
CA ALA A 46 -1.11 7.35 -12.87
C ALA A 46 -2.58 7.75 -13.04
N ALA A 47 -3.37 7.69 -11.95
CA ALA A 47 -4.74 8.14 -11.94
C ALA A 47 -4.88 9.64 -12.23
N LYS A 48 -3.93 10.48 -11.80
CA LYS A 48 -3.87 11.91 -12.11
C LYS A 48 -3.63 12.16 -13.60
N ALA A 49 -2.72 11.38 -14.18
CA ALA A 49 -2.41 11.41 -15.61
C ALA A 49 -3.51 10.78 -16.50
N LYS A 50 -4.49 10.10 -15.90
CA LYS A 50 -5.49 9.26 -16.60
C LYS A 50 -4.84 8.15 -17.43
N ASP A 51 -3.72 7.63 -16.94
CA ASP A 51 -2.97 6.55 -17.57
C ASP A 51 -3.47 5.20 -17.04
N PHE A 52 -4.33 4.56 -17.84
CA PHE A 52 -4.93 3.27 -17.47
C PHE A 52 -3.91 2.14 -17.53
N ASP A 53 -3.02 2.13 -18.52
CA ASP A 53 -2.03 1.07 -18.69
C ASP A 53 -1.02 1.09 -17.53
N ALA A 54 -0.60 2.28 -17.08
CA ALA A 54 0.21 2.41 -15.88
C ALA A 54 -0.51 1.90 -14.62
N LEU A 55 -1.82 2.14 -14.48
CA LEU A 55 -2.60 1.60 -13.36
C LEU A 55 -2.66 0.07 -13.38
N VAL A 56 -2.83 -0.53 -14.57
CA VAL A 56 -2.83 -1.98 -14.74
C VAL A 56 -1.46 -2.58 -14.42
N ALA A 57 -0.38 -1.95 -14.90
CA ALA A 57 0.99 -2.39 -14.64
C ALA A 57 1.36 -2.34 -13.14
N LEU A 58 0.74 -1.45 -12.36
CA LEU A 58 0.95 -1.36 -10.91
C LEU A 58 0.25 -2.45 -10.09
N ASN A 59 -0.57 -3.31 -10.70
CA ASN A 59 -1.39 -4.29 -9.99
C ASN A 59 -0.55 -5.23 -9.12
N GLU A 60 0.54 -5.81 -9.66
CA GLU A 60 1.41 -6.72 -8.91
C GLU A 60 2.05 -6.03 -7.70
N GLN A 61 2.51 -4.79 -7.87
CA GLN A 61 3.11 -4.00 -6.79
C GLN A 61 2.09 -3.67 -5.70
N LEU A 62 0.86 -3.28 -6.07
CA LEU A 62 -0.22 -3.03 -5.12
C LEU A 62 -0.58 -4.31 -4.34
N VAL A 63 -0.69 -5.45 -5.02
CA VAL A 63 -0.96 -6.75 -4.38
C VAL A 63 0.17 -7.14 -3.43
N ALA A 64 1.43 -6.96 -3.83
CA ALA A 64 2.59 -7.22 -2.99
C ALA A 64 2.60 -6.34 -1.73
N ALA A 65 2.30 -5.05 -1.86
CA ALA A 65 2.19 -4.12 -0.74
C ALA A 65 1.12 -4.55 0.27
N CYS A 66 -0.04 -5.02 -0.22
CA CYS A 66 -1.11 -5.51 0.65
C CYS A 66 -0.74 -6.83 1.34
N THR A 67 -0.12 -7.76 0.62
CA THR A 67 0.03 -9.14 1.07
C THR A 67 1.25 -9.35 1.96
N THR A 68 2.35 -8.63 1.72
CA THR A 68 3.61 -8.76 2.47
C THR A 68 3.39 -8.39 3.93
N CYS A 69 2.84 -7.20 4.23
CA CYS A 69 2.56 -6.80 5.60
C CYS A 69 1.55 -7.74 6.29
N HIS A 70 0.51 -8.15 5.57
CA HIS A 70 -0.54 -8.98 6.15
C HIS A 70 -0.06 -10.39 6.49
N GLN A 71 0.93 -10.95 5.78
CA GLN A 71 1.50 -12.26 6.11
C GLN A 71 2.11 -12.29 7.50
N ASP A 72 2.74 -11.19 7.93
CA ASP A 72 3.44 -11.11 9.20
C ASP A 72 2.58 -10.51 10.32
N TYR A 73 1.72 -9.54 10.00
CA TYR A 73 1.03 -8.75 11.02
C TYR A 73 -0.49 -8.94 11.09
N ARG A 74 -1.15 -9.52 10.07
CA ARG A 74 -2.61 -9.68 10.11
C ARG A 74 -2.97 -11.06 10.68
N PRO A 75 -3.61 -11.13 11.87
CA PRO A 75 -4.04 -12.41 12.42
C PRO A 75 -4.94 -13.17 11.45
N ASN A 76 -4.78 -14.49 11.37
CA ASN A 76 -5.54 -15.37 10.48
C ASN A 76 -5.46 -15.01 8.98
N TYR A 77 -4.42 -14.29 8.55
CA TYR A 77 -4.13 -14.11 7.12
C TYR A 77 -3.48 -15.37 6.55
N ARG A 78 -3.88 -15.73 5.32
CA ARG A 78 -3.50 -16.99 4.64
C ARG A 78 -2.00 -17.28 4.83
N ARG A 79 -1.68 -18.33 5.58
CA ARG A 79 -0.33 -18.89 5.60
C ARG A 79 -0.10 -19.58 4.26
N ARG A 80 0.99 -19.26 3.55
CA ARG A 80 1.45 -20.10 2.43
C ARG A 80 1.54 -21.54 2.95
N ARG A 81 0.80 -22.45 2.32
CA ARG A 81 1.08 -23.88 2.41
C ARG A 81 2.30 -24.18 1.55
#